data_AF-A0A3C0V7Z5-F1
#
_entry.id   AF-A0A3C0V7Z5-F1
#
_cell.length_a   1.000
_cell.length_b   1.000
_cell.length_c   1.000
_cell.angle_alpha   90.00
_cell.angle_beta   90.00
_cell.angle_gamma   90.00
#
_symmetry.space_group_name_H-M   'P 1'
#
loop_
_entity.id
_entity.type
_entity.pdbx_description
1 polymer ?
#
loop_
_entity_poly.entity_id
_entity_poly.type
_entity_poly.pdbx_seq_one_letter_code
_entity_poly.pdbx_strand_id
1 'polypeptide(L)' 'MPRIARTVAVGFPHHITQRGNYRQMVFENDDDYIQYLEWLQMYSKKYALKIWGYCLMSNHVH' A
#
# COMPACT_ATOMS: atom_id res chain seq x y z
N MET A 1 19.42 14.28 -7.94
CA MET A 1 19.54 14.38 -6.48
C MET A 1 19.61 12.98 -5.89
N PRO A 2 20.63 12.65 -5.07
CA PRO A 2 20.69 11.35 -4.41
C PRO A 2 19.54 11.22 -3.42
N ARG A 3 18.78 10.13 -3.48
CA ARG A 3 17.78 9.81 -2.47
C ARG A 3 18.50 9.25 -1.24
N ILE A 4 18.22 9.82 -0.07
CA ILE A 4 18.66 9.26 1.20
C ILE A 4 17.93 7.92 1.39
N ALA A 5 18.62 6.93 1.96
CA ALA A 5 18.00 5.65 2.30
C ALA A 5 16.83 5.87 3.28
N ARG A 6 15.78 5.06 3.14
CA ARG A 6 14.65 5.12 4.09
C ARG A 6 15.12 4.65 5.47
N THR A 7 14.76 5.39 6.51
CA THR A 7 14.92 4.95 7.90
C THR A 7 14.07 3.71 8.15
N VAL A 8 14.64 2.68 8.76
CA VAL A 8 13.95 1.44 9.13
C VAL A 8 13.80 1.40 10.66
N ALA A 9 12.57 1.52 11.16
CA ALA A 9 12.27 1.48 12.59
C ALA A 9 11.65 0.12 12.96
N VAL A 10 12.50 -0.89 13.18
CA VAL A 10 12.03 -2.25 13.48
C VAL A 10 11.10 -2.28 14.70
N GLY A 11 9.96 -2.94 14.57
CA GLY A 11 8.97 -3.09 15.65
C GLY A 11 7.93 -1.98 15.76
N PHE A 12 8.07 -0.88 15.01
CA PHE A 12 7.11 0.22 14.99
C PHE A 12 6.16 0.14 13.79
N PRO A 13 4.91 0.62 13.93
CA PRO A 13 4.01 0.75 12.79
C PRO A 13 4.58 1.77 11.80
N HIS A 14 4.43 1.47 10.51
CA HIS A 14 4.80 2.38 9.44
C HIS A 14 3.54 2.75 8.65
N HIS A 15 3.37 4.04 8.37
CA HIS A 15 2.36 4.48 7.41
C HIS A 15 2.93 4.37 6.00
N ILE A 16 2.32 3.55 5.16
CA ILE A 16 2.73 3.35 3.78
C ILE A 16 1.81 4.16 2.89
N THR A 17 2.37 4.84 1.89
CA THR A 17 1.56 5.53 0.88
C THR A 17 2.02 5.14 -0.52
N GLN A 18 1.08 4.94 -1.41
CA GLN A 18 1.31 4.72 -2.82
C GLN A 18 0.36 5.61 -3.61
N ARG A 19 0.85 6.33 -4.61
CA ARG A 19 0.03 7.17 -5.48
C ARG A 19 0.28 6.80 -6.94
N GLY A 20 -0.77 6.81 -7.75
CA GLY A 20 -0.67 6.61 -9.19
C GLY A 20 0.30 7.60 -9.82
N ASN A 21 1.05 7.14 -10.82
CA ASN A 21 1.93 8.01 -11.59
C ASN A 21 1.11 9.16 -12.20
N TYR A 22 1.64 10.38 -12.19
CA TYR A 22 0.88 11.58 -12.59
C TYR A 22 -0.49 11.74 -11.88
N ARG A 23 -0.67 11.16 -10.68
CA ARG A 23 -1.94 11.13 -9.93
C ARG A 23 -3.10 10.45 -10.69
N GLN A 24 -2.78 9.63 -11.68
CA GLN A 24 -3.75 8.85 -12.45
C GLN A 24 -4.45 7.82 -11.56
N MET A 25 -5.60 7.33 -12.02
CA MET A 25 -6.33 6.28 -11.33
C MET A 25 -5.48 5.00 -11.28
N VAL A 26 -5.48 4.39 -10.09
CA VAL A 26 -4.91 3.07 -9.81
C VAL A 26 -6.02 2.02 -9.81
N PHE A 27 -7.23 2.43 -9.42
CA PHE A 27 -8.43 1.61 -9.43
C PHE A 27 -9.47 2.29 -10.33
N GLU A 28 -9.81 1.64 -11.44
CA GLU A 28 -10.76 2.13 -12.44
C GLU A 28 -12.17 1.58 -12.20
N ASN A 29 -12.28 0.41 -11.58
CA ASN A 29 -13.54 -0.25 -11.24
C ASN A 29 -13.43 -1.03 -9.91
N ASP A 30 -14.55 -1.57 -9.45
CA ASP A 30 -14.65 -2.28 -8.16
C ASP A 30 -13.78 -3.56 -8.11
N ASP A 31 -13.57 -4.24 -9.23
CA ASP A 31 -12.75 -5.46 -9.30
C ASP A 31 -11.27 -5.17 -9.00
N ASP A 32 -10.79 -3.97 -9.36
CA ASP A 32 -9.42 -3.55 -9.04
C ASP A 32 -9.20 -3.43 -7.52
N TYR A 33 -10.21 -2.94 -6.79
CA TYR A 33 -10.16 -2.84 -5.33
C TYR A 33 -10.17 -4.24 -4.70
N ILE A 34 -11.02 -5.14 -5.19
CA ILE A 34 -11.11 -6.52 -4.71
C ILE A 34 -9.77 -7.22 -4.93
N GLN A 35 -9.21 -7.12 -6.13
CA GLN A 35 -7.93 -7.74 -6.46
C GLN A 35 -6.79 -7.21 -5.58
N TYR A 36 -6.77 -5.91 -5.28
CA TYR A 36 -5.78 -5.32 -4.39
C TYR A 36 -5.89 -5.87 -2.96
N LEU A 37 -7.11 -6.01 -2.44
CA LEU A 37 -7.35 -6.58 -1.10
C LEU A 37 -6.95 -8.05 -1.03
N GLU A 38 -7.14 -8.82 -2.10
CA GLU A 38 -6.65 -10.20 -2.19
C GLU A 38 -5.13 -10.28 -2.11
N TRP A 39 -4.42 -9.42 -2.86
CA TRP A 39 -2.96 -9.34 -2.78
C TRP A 39 -2.50 -8.88 -1.40
N LEU A 40 -3.13 -7.86 -0.83
CA LEU A 40 -2.83 -7.37 0.52
C LEU A 40 -2.98 -8.49 1.56
N GLN A 41 -4.04 -9.29 1.45
CA GLN A 41 -4.24 -10.46 2.31
C GLN A 41 -3.19 -11.56 2.07
N MET A 42 -2.90 -11.89 0.81
CA MET A 42 -1.93 -12.92 0.46
C MET A 42 -0.53 -12.57 0.99
N TYR A 43 -0.09 -11.34 0.75
CA TYR A 43 1.24 -10.90 1.13
C TYR A 43 1.37 -10.58 2.62
N SER A 44 0.32 -10.08 3.28
CA SER A 44 0.34 -9.94 4.74
C SER A 44 0.53 -11.28 5.44
N LYS A 45 -0.14 -12.34 4.97
CA LYS A 45 0.08 -13.71 5.49
C LYS A 45 1.50 -14.20 5.17
N LYS A 46 1.94 -14.07 3.92
CA LYS A 46 3.27 -14.53 3.46
C LYS A 46 4.42 -13.92 4.27
N TYR A 47 4.30 -12.64 4.64
CA TYR A 47 5.35 -11.89 5.34
C TYR A 47 5.03 -11.61 6.82
N ALA A 48 4.01 -12.26 7.39
CA ALA A 48 3.58 -12.09 8.78
C ALA A 48 3.38 -10.62 9.18
N LEU A 49 2.79 -9.82 8.29
CA LEU A 49 2.51 -8.41 8.52
C LEU A 49 1.26 -8.24 9.39
N LYS A 50 1.33 -7.32 10.36
CA LYS A 50 0.15 -6.84 11.11
C LYS A 50 -0.35 -5.55 10.46
N ILE A 51 -1.51 -5.61 9.81
CA ILE A 51 -2.16 -4.43 9.22
C ILE A 51 -3.09 -3.81 10.26
N TRP A 52 -2.84 -2.55 10.64
CA TRP A 52 -3.65 -1.84 11.63
C TRP A 52 -4.83 -1.11 10.98
N GLY A 53 -4.68 -0.71 9.72
CA GLY A 53 -5.71 -0.07 8.92
C GLY A 53 -5.20 0.12 7.50
N TYR A 54 -6.13 0.31 6.56
CA TYR A 54 -5.84 0.66 5.18
C TYR A 54 -6.95 1.57 4.63
N CYS A 55 -6.63 2.36 3.62
CA CYS A 55 -7.62 3.12 2.85
C CYS A 55 -7.29 3.04 1.36
N LEU A 56 -8.27 2.65 0.54
CA LEU A 56 -8.14 2.61 -0.91
C LEU A 56 -8.92 3.79 -1.51
N MET A 57 -8.22 4.68 -2.18
CA MET A 57 -8.79 5.77 -2.97
C MET A 57 -8.45 5.54 -4.43
N SER A 58 -9.27 6.05 -5.35
CA SER A 58 -9.14 5.77 -6.80
C SER A 58 -7.73 5.99 -7.37
N ASN A 59 -6.93 6.90 -6.81
CA ASN A 59 -5.56 7.18 -7.27
C ASN A 59 -4.45 6.98 -6.21
N HIS A 60 -4.76 6.52 -4.99
CA HIS A 60 -3.75 6.26 -3.98
C HIS A 60 -4.22 5.33 -2.85
N VAL A 61 -3.26 4.79 -2.12
CA VAL A 61 -3.46 3.88 -1.00
C VAL A 61 -2.72 4.40 0.23
N HIS A 62 -3.34 4.16 1.39
CA HIS A 62 -2.77 4.31 2.73
C HIS A 62 -2.81 2.99 3.48
#